data_AF-A0A7K3WTE7-F1
#
_entry.id   AF-A0A7K3WTE7-F1
#
_cell.length_a   1.000
_cell.length_b   1.000
_cell.length_c   1.000
_cell.angle_alpha   90.00
_cell.angle_beta   90.00
_cell.angle_gamma   90.00
#
_symmetry.space_group_name_H-M   'P 1'
#
loop_
_entity.id
_entity.type
_entity.pdbx_description
1 polymer ?
#
loop_
_entity_poly.entity_id
_entity_poly.type
_entity_poly.pdbx_seq_one_letter_code
_entity_poly.pdbx_strand_id
1 'polypeptide(L)'
;MEALSLAFEDEGFEFSLEEIKFGYDLQSFFDFYKVINAKALSERIGMNQSLLAQYIKRTKKPSPTRTKRILKGVHEIGRELSQVSFLI
;
A
#
# COMPACT_ATOMS: atom_id res chain seq x y z
N MET A 1 -0.20 18.58 15.93
CA MET A 1 -0.53 18.12 17.28
C MET A 1 -1.43 19.13 17.98
N GLU A 2 -1.01 20.39 18.14
CA GLU A 2 -1.84 21.44 18.76
C GLU A 2 -3.25 21.57 18.16
N ALA A 3 -3.39 21.57 16.83
CA ALA A 3 -4.71 21.63 16.18
C ALA A 3 -5.58 20.36 16.40
N LEU A 4 -4.96 19.20 16.61
CA LEU A 4 -5.67 17.96 16.95
C LEU A 4 -6.07 17.97 18.43
N SER A 5 -5.17 18.37 19.32
CA SER A 5 -5.45 18.52 20.75
C SER A 5 -6.57 19.52 21.01
N LEU A 6 -6.59 20.65 20.30
CA LEU A 6 -7.66 21.65 20.40
C LEU A 6 -9.02 21.12 19.90
N ALA A 7 -9.03 20.24 18.89
CA ALA A 7 -10.27 19.73 18.30
C ALA A 7 -10.96 18.66 19.17
N PHE A 8 -10.24 18.01 20.08
CA PHE A 8 -10.73 16.92 20.93
C PHE A 8 -10.51 17.20 22.43
N GLU A 9 -10.38 18.48 22.81
CA GLU A 9 -10.09 18.93 24.17
C GLU A 9 -11.14 18.43 25.18
N ASP A 10 -12.42 18.48 24.81
CA ASP A 10 -13.55 18.03 25.64
C ASP A 10 -13.61 16.50 25.83
N GLU A 11 -12.95 15.74 24.96
CA GLU A 11 -12.94 14.28 24.97
C GLU A 11 -11.74 13.70 25.74
N GLY A 12 -10.80 14.56 26.19
CA GLY A 12 -9.64 14.16 26.99
C GLY A 12 -8.61 13.30 26.24
N PHE A 13 -8.62 13.33 24.90
CA PHE A 13 -7.66 12.58 24.09
C PHE A 13 -6.27 13.22 24.11
N GLU A 14 -5.28 12.50 24.64
CA GLU A 14 -3.86 12.82 24.44
C GLU A 14 -3.36 12.10 23.19
N PHE A 15 -3.03 12.86 22.14
CA PHE A 15 -2.44 12.30 20.94
C PHE A 15 -0.92 12.22 21.08
N SER A 16 -0.37 11.02 20.90
CA SER A 16 1.07 10.79 20.81
C SER A 16 1.53 10.66 19.35
N LEU A 17 2.79 10.99 19.04
CA LEU A 17 3.31 10.83 17.68
C LEU A 17 3.37 9.34 17.28
N GLU A 18 3.52 8.47 18.26
CA GLU A 18 3.55 7.02 18.14
C GLU A 18 2.23 6.43 17.60
N GLU A 19 1.11 7.14 17.79
CA GLU A 19 -0.21 6.72 17.30
C GLU A 19 -0.46 7.07 15.84
N ILE A 20 0.37 7.95 15.25
CA ILE A 20 0.26 8.32 13.85
C ILE A 20 0.83 7.20 12.97
N LYS A 21 -0.06 6.38 12.43
CA LYS A 21 0.30 5.32 11.48
C LYS A 21 0.43 5.88 10.07
N PHE A 22 1.66 6.01 9.60
CA PHE A 22 1.94 6.27 8.20
C PHE A 22 1.88 4.97 7.41
N GLY A 23 1.10 4.97 6.33
CA GLY A 23 0.99 3.85 5.40
C GLY A 23 1.11 4.36 3.97
N TYR A 24 1.73 3.56 3.11
CA TYR A 24 1.71 3.84 1.69
C TYR A 24 0.30 3.61 1.14
N ASP A 25 -0.18 4.57 0.36
CA ASP A 25 -1.24 4.26 -0.58
C ASP A 25 -0.64 3.63 -1.85
N LEU A 26 -1.50 3.13 -2.75
CA LEU A 26 -1.02 2.43 -3.95
C LEU A 26 -0.17 3.33 -4.85
N GLN A 27 -0.53 4.60 -4.98
CA GLN A 27 0.25 5.54 -5.80
C GLN A 27 1.68 5.66 -5.26
N SER A 28 1.82 6.04 -3.98
CA SER A 28 3.12 6.26 -3.35
C SER A 28 3.96 4.98 -3.32
N PHE A 29 3.32 3.82 -3.14
CA PHE A 29 3.99 2.53 -3.22
C PHE A 29 4.62 2.28 -4.59
N PHE A 30 3.88 2.46 -5.68
CA PHE A 30 4.39 2.22 -7.03
C PHE A 30 5.36 3.31 -7.52
N ASP A 31 5.21 4.54 -7.01
CA ASP A 31 6.16 5.62 -7.29
C ASP A 31 7.52 5.38 -6.62
N PHE A 32 7.51 4.84 -5.40
CA PHE A 32 8.72 4.52 -4.63
C PHE A 32 9.37 3.22 -5.10
N TYR A 33 8.61 2.12 -5.18
CA TYR A 33 9.10 0.80 -5.57
C TYR A 33 9.01 0.57 -7.08
N LYS A 34 9.75 1.36 -7.87
CA LYS A 34 9.76 1.29 -9.35
C LYS A 34 10.16 -0.09 -9.91
N VAL A 35 10.83 -0.91 -9.12
CA VAL A 35 11.19 -2.30 -9.46
C VAL A 35 9.96 -3.21 -9.55
N ILE A 36 8.83 -2.84 -8.93
CA ILE A 36 7.60 -3.61 -8.96
C ILE A 36 6.80 -3.23 -10.20
N ASN A 37 6.73 -4.15 -11.15
CA ASN A 37 5.97 -3.97 -12.37
C ASN A 37 4.46 -4.18 -12.11
N ALA A 38 3.66 -3.11 -12.24
CA ALA A 38 2.21 -3.16 -12.03
C ALA A 38 1.48 -4.12 -12.97
N LYS A 39 1.92 -4.23 -14.23
CA LYS A 39 1.34 -5.15 -15.21
C LYS A 39 1.54 -6.60 -14.74
N ALA A 40 2.78 -6.98 -14.46
CA ALA A 40 3.11 -8.33 -13.99
C ALA A 40 2.40 -8.67 -12.67
N LEU A 41 2.32 -7.73 -11.72
CA LEU A 41 1.58 -7.93 -10.48
C LEU A 41 0.09 -8.19 -10.75
N SER A 42 -0.52 -7.41 -11.65
CA SER A 42 -1.95 -7.58 -11.97
C SER A 42 -2.26 -8.96 -12.56
N GLU A 43 -1.41 -9.45 -13.45
CA GLU A 43 -1.52 -10.79 -14.05
C GLU A 43 -1.40 -11.87 -12.97
N ARG A 44 -0.35 -11.79 -12.14
CA ARG A 44 -0.10 -12.70 -11.02
C ARG A 44 -1.30 -12.80 -10.08
N ILE A 45 -1.84 -11.65 -9.66
CA ILE A 45 -2.95 -11.66 -8.71
C ILE A 45 -4.29 -11.91 -9.38
N GLY A 46 -4.40 -12.04 -10.72
CA GLY A 46 -5.65 -12.20 -11.47
C GLY A 46 -6.55 -10.97 -11.44
N MET A 47 -5.97 -9.77 -11.47
CA MET A 47 -6.66 -8.48 -11.52
C MET A 47 -6.53 -7.86 -12.91
N ASN A 48 -7.59 -7.23 -13.41
CA ASN A 48 -7.53 -6.49 -14.66
C ASN A 48 -6.47 -5.37 -14.60
N GLN A 49 -5.60 -5.30 -15.61
CA GLN A 49 -4.50 -4.32 -15.71
C GLN A 49 -5.00 -2.87 -15.63
N SER A 50 -6.02 -2.53 -16.43
CA SER A 50 -6.59 -1.18 -16.46
C SER A 50 -7.19 -0.80 -15.10
N LEU A 51 -7.82 -1.75 -14.41
CA LEU A 51 -8.35 -1.54 -13.07
C LEU A 51 -7.24 -1.24 -12.05
N LEU A 52 -6.13 -2.00 -12.07
CA LEU A 52 -5.01 -1.71 -11.18
C LEU A 52 -4.38 -0.34 -11.52
N ALA A 53 -4.23 -0.01 -12.80
CA ALA A 53 -3.73 1.30 -13.23
C ALA A 53 -4.63 2.45 -12.75
N GLN A 54 -5.96 2.28 -12.77
CA GLN A 54 -6.90 3.26 -12.20
C GLN A 54 -6.72 3.44 -10.70
N TYR A 55 -6.38 2.37 -9.97
CA TYR A 55 -6.08 2.45 -8.54
C TYR A 55 -4.79 3.20 -8.26
N ILE A 56 -3.73 2.92 -9.02
CA ILE A 56 -2.44 3.61 -8.89
C ILE A 56 -2.59 5.10 -9.21
N LYS A 57 -3.37 5.44 -10.25
CA LYS A 57 -3.64 6.84 -10.64
C LYS A 57 -4.69 7.54 -9.75
N ARG A 58 -5.19 6.88 -8.70
CA ARG A 58 -6.27 7.36 -7.83
C ARG A 58 -7.58 7.73 -8.53
N THR A 59 -7.77 7.35 -9.80
CA THR A 59 -9.04 7.59 -10.53
C THR A 59 -10.17 6.69 -10.05
N LYS A 60 -9.83 5.59 -9.37
CA LYS A 60 -10.79 4.74 -8.68
C LYS A 60 -10.24 4.34 -7.30
N LYS A 61 -11.12 4.28 -6.29
CA LYS A 61 -10.75 3.79 -4.95
C LYS A 61 -10.97 2.27 -4.88
N PRO A 62 -9.95 1.46 -4.52
CA PRO A 62 -10.12 0.04 -4.26
C PRO A 62 -10.91 -0.20 -2.96
N SER A 63 -11.65 -1.30 -2.90
CA SER A 63 -12.21 -1.78 -1.63
C SER A 63 -11.11 -2.38 -0.75
N PRO A 64 -11.30 -2.51 0.58
CA PRO A 64 -10.31 -3.11 1.48
C PRO A 64 -9.87 -4.51 1.02
N THR A 65 -10.79 -5.34 0.53
CA THR A 65 -10.49 -6.67 -0.01
C THR A 65 -9.57 -6.61 -1.21
N ARG A 66 -9.76 -5.63 -2.11
CA ARG A 66 -8.90 -5.45 -3.29
C ARG A 66 -7.51 -4.95 -2.90
N THR A 67 -7.41 -4.01 -1.97
CA THR A 67 -6.12 -3.54 -1.43
C THR A 67 -5.36 -4.70 -0.76
N LYS A 68 -6.04 -5.52 0.05
CA LYS A 68 -5.44 -6.71 0.67
C LYS A 68 -4.93 -7.71 -0.38
N ARG A 69 -5.67 -7.92 -1.48
CA ARG A 69 -5.23 -8.78 -2.59
C ARG A 69 -3.95 -8.26 -3.25
N ILE A 70 -3.87 -6.95 -3.49
CA ILE A 70 -2.68 -6.31 -4.06
C ILE A 70 -1.49 -6.46 -3.11
N LEU A 71 -1.68 -6.12 -1.82
CA LEU A 71 -0.65 -6.24 -0.79
C LEU A 71 -0.15 -7.68 -0.63
N LYS A 72 -1.06 -8.66 -0.67
CA LYS A 72 -0.69 -10.09 -0.62
C LYS A 72 0.24 -10.46 -1.79
N GLY A 73 -0.09 -10.05 -3.01
CA GLY A 73 0.77 -10.30 -4.17
C GLY A 73 2.15 -9.65 -4.06
N VAL A 74 2.23 -8.42 -3.54
CA VAL A 74 3.51 -7.75 -3.25
C VAL A 74 4.33 -8.54 -2.23
N HIS A 75 3.73 -8.97 -1.12
CA HIS A 75 4.42 -9.75 -0.10
C HIS A 75 4.88 -11.12 -0.61
N GLU A 76 4.12 -11.76 -1.50
CA GLU A 76 4.55 -13.01 -2.13
C GLU A 76 5.77 -12.81 -3.02
N ILE A 77 5.80 -11.76 -3.85
CA ILE A 77 6.99 -11.39 -4.64
C ILE A 77 8.19 -11.15 -3.71
N GLY A 78 8.00 -10.40 -2.63
CA GLY A 78 9.07 -10.13 -1.66
C GLY A 78 9.65 -11.41 -1.04
N ARG A 79 8.79 -12.37 -0.68
CA ARG A 79 9.23 -13.68 -0.16
C ARG A 79 10.01 -14.47 -1.21
N GLU A 80 9.51 -14.56 -2.43
CA GLU A 80 10.21 -15.24 -3.53
C GLU A 80 11.60 -14.64 -3.77
N LEU A 81 11.70 -13.31 -3.85
CA LEU A 81 12.97 -12.61 -4.03
C LEU A 81 13.96 -12.89 -2.87
N SER A 82 13.47 -12.94 -1.63
CA SER A 82 14.30 -13.25 -0.47
C SER A 82 14.86 -14.68 -0.43
N GLN A 83 14.25 -15.58 -1.20
CA GLN A 83 14.63 -17.00 -1.30
C GLN A 83 15.48 -17.31 -2.54
N VAL A 84 15.71 -16.32 -3.42
CA VAL A 84 16.53 -16.51 -4.61
C VAL A 84 17.96 -16.83 -4.20
N SER A 85 18.50 -17.90 -4.77
CA SER A 85 19.92 -18.23 -4.74
C SER A 85 20.38 -18.45 -6.17
N PHE A 86 21.55 -17.92 -6.51
CA PHE A 86 22.16 -18.12 -7.82
C PHE A 86 23.12 -19.30 -7.77
N LEU A 87 23.23 -20.02 -8.89
CA LEU A 87 24.37 -20.88 -9.12
C LEU A 87 25.57 -19.97 -9.43
N ILE A 88 26.30 -19.60 -8.39
CA ILE A 88 27.54 -18.84 -8.47
C ILE A 88 28.74 -19.74 -8.18
#